data_AF-X6JQF9-F1
#
_entry.id   AF-X6JQF9-F1
#
_cell.length_a   1.000
_cell.length_b   1.000
_cell.length_c   1.000
_cell.angle_alpha   90.00
_cell.angle_beta   90.00
_cell.angle_gamma   90.00
#
_symmetry.space_group_name_H-M   'P 1'
#
loop_
_entity.id
_entity.type
_entity.pdbx_description
1 polymer ?
#
loop_
_entity_poly.entity_id
_entity_poly.type
_entity_poly.pdbx_seq_one_letter_code
_entity_poly.pdbx_strand_id
1 'polypeptide(L)'
;MLGACLLMSGCADYMAHRDSVTLGLGDAPQANIGIQTIDPFPKEAWNTRIDGDGRVVARAQQRYAPTAVIVPAAVAPAATETTN
;
A
#
# COMPACT_ATOMS: atom_id res chain seq x y z
N MET A 1 12.74 52.56 -39.94
CA MET A 1 11.56 51.65 -39.96
C MET A 1 11.80 50.30 -39.27
N LEU A 2 13.03 49.75 -39.24
CA LEU A 2 13.30 48.45 -38.61
C LEU A 2 13.00 48.39 -37.09
N GLY A 3 13.28 49.46 -36.34
CA GLY A 3 13.13 49.47 -34.88
C GLY A 3 11.68 49.36 -34.39
N ALA A 4 10.72 49.95 -35.10
CA ALA A 4 9.30 49.89 -34.70
C ALA A 4 8.71 48.48 -34.84
N CYS A 5 9.10 47.74 -35.88
CA CYS A 5 8.65 46.36 -36.09
C CYS A 5 9.16 45.41 -35.00
N LEU A 6 10.39 45.61 -34.52
CA LEU A 6 10.98 44.81 -33.44
C LEU A 6 10.29 45.03 -32.09
N LEU A 7 9.93 46.28 -31.76
CA LEU A 7 9.15 46.58 -30.56
C LEU A 7 7.74 45.99 -30.62
N MET A 8 7.07 46.04 -31.78
CA MET A 8 5.74 45.43 -31.94
C MET A 8 5.79 43.90 -31.90
N SER A 9 6.85 43.27 -32.43
CA SER A 9 7.07 41.82 -32.32
C SER A 9 7.26 41.39 -30.86
N GLY A 10 8.06 42.12 -30.08
CA GLY A 10 8.27 41.83 -28.66
C GLY A 10 6.98 41.92 -27.83
N CYS A 11 6.09 42.86 -28.14
CA CYS A 11 4.77 42.95 -27.50
C CYS A 11 3.86 41.78 -27.88
N ALA A 12 3.92 41.30 -29.13
CA ALA A 12 3.14 40.15 -29.59
C ALA A 12 3.61 38.85 -28.93
N ASP A 13 4.93 38.60 -28.87
CA ASP A 13 5.51 37.43 -28.19
C ASP A 13 5.24 37.46 -26.68
N TYR A 14 5.30 38.65 -26.04
CA TYR A 14 4.95 38.80 -24.63
C TYR A 14 3.46 38.51 -24.35
N MET A 15 2.57 38.87 -25.29
CA MET A 15 1.15 38.51 -25.21
C MET A 15 0.89 37.04 -25.55
N ALA A 16 1.75 36.40 -26.33
CA ALA A 16 1.69 34.96 -26.62
C ALA A 16 2.22 34.10 -25.45
N HIS A 17 3.09 34.66 -24.59
CA HIS A 17 3.57 34.02 -23.36
C HIS A 17 2.57 34.19 -22.20
N ARG A 18 1.31 33.85 -22.44
CA ARG A 18 0.29 33.75 -21.39
C ARG A 18 0.05 32.27 -21.16
N ASP A 19 0.36 31.78 -19.96
CA ASP A 19 -0.18 30.51 -19.47
C ASP A 19 -1.68 30.69 -19.24
N SER A 20 -2.47 30.64 -20.32
CA SER A 20 -3.91 30.84 -20.28
C SER A 20 -4.63 29.51 -20.17
N VAL A 21 -5.51 29.40 -19.18
CA VAL A 21 -6.47 28.31 -19.07
C VAL A 21 -7.57 28.49 -20.13
N THR A 22 -7.98 27.42 -20.80
CA THR A 22 -9.04 27.49 -21.82
C THR A 22 -10.37 27.87 -21.16
N LEU A 23 -11.26 28.59 -21.86
CA LEU A 23 -12.56 29.00 -21.29
C LEU A 23 -13.42 27.80 -20.85
N GLY A 24 -13.21 26.63 -21.48
CA GLY A 24 -13.87 25.36 -21.17
C GLY A 24 -13.18 24.51 -20.11
N LEU A 25 -12.15 25.03 -19.43
CA LEU A 25 -11.36 24.24 -18.47
C LEU A 25 -12.17 23.80 -17.23
N GLY A 26 -13.26 24.50 -16.92
CA GLY A 26 -14.15 24.13 -15.81
C GLY A 26 -13.39 23.92 -14.49
N ASP A 27 -13.57 22.76 -13.89
CA ASP A 27 -12.95 22.31 -12.64
C ASP A 27 -11.66 21.48 -12.85
N ALA A 28 -11.11 21.42 -14.07
CA ALA A 28 -9.92 20.63 -14.35
C ALA A 28 -8.68 20.98 -13.49
N PRO A 29 -8.42 22.24 -13.08
CA PRO A 29 -7.34 22.53 -12.14
C PRO A 29 -7.54 21.82 -10.78
N GLN A 30 -8.78 21.77 -10.29
CA GLN A 30 -9.10 21.13 -9.02
C GLN A 30 -9.03 19.61 -9.14
N ALA A 31 -9.48 19.04 -10.26
CA ALA A 31 -9.31 17.62 -10.55
C ALA A 31 -7.83 17.23 -10.67
N ASN A 32 -7.01 18.06 -11.32
CA ASN A 32 -5.57 17.81 -11.47
C ASN A 32 -4.83 17.83 -10.15
N ILE A 33 -5.24 18.67 -9.19
CA ILE A 33 -4.68 18.64 -7.83
C ILE A 33 -4.88 17.25 -7.22
N GLY A 34 -6.08 16.67 -7.29
CA GLY A 34 -6.32 15.33 -6.76
C GLY A 34 -5.53 14.23 -7.48
N ILE A 35 -5.47 14.26 -8.81
CA ILE A 35 -4.80 13.22 -9.63
C ILE A 35 -3.28 13.29 -9.53
N GLN A 36 -2.70 14.49 -9.45
CA GLN A 36 -1.25 14.71 -9.50
C GLN A 36 -0.64 14.90 -8.11
N THR A 37 -1.41 14.73 -7.03
CA THR A 37 -0.85 14.73 -5.68
C THR A 37 -0.02 13.46 -5.47
N ILE A 38 1.26 13.65 -5.17
CA ILE A 38 2.25 12.56 -4.98
C ILE A 38 1.88 11.68 -3.77
N ASP A 39 1.42 12.27 -2.68
CA ASP A 39 0.97 11.57 -1.47
C ASP A 39 -0.43 12.06 -1.08
N PRO A 40 -1.49 11.48 -1.68
CA PRO A 40 -2.85 11.95 -1.47
C PRO A 40 -3.45 11.48 -0.15
N PHE A 41 -2.78 10.56 0.56
CA PHE A 41 -3.34 9.91 1.74
C PHE A 41 -2.65 10.40 3.03
N PRO A 42 -3.38 10.50 4.16
CA PRO A 42 -2.77 10.79 5.44
C PRO A 42 -1.84 9.65 5.87
N LYS A 43 -0.81 9.96 6.68
CA LYS A 43 0.21 8.98 7.14
C LYS A 43 -0.38 7.71 7.76
N GLU A 44 -1.54 7.82 8.39
CA GLU A 44 -2.27 6.71 9.01
C GLU A 44 -2.82 5.71 7.98
N ALA A 45 -3.14 6.16 6.76
CA ALA A 45 -3.61 5.28 5.68
C ALA A 45 -2.51 4.34 5.18
N TRP A 46 -1.24 4.71 5.37
CA TRP A 46 -0.08 3.86 5.07
C TRP A 46 0.24 2.86 6.18
N ASN A 47 -0.49 2.90 7.30
CA ASN A 47 -0.28 1.96 8.39
C ASN A 47 -0.92 0.60 8.08
N THR A 48 -0.12 -0.31 7.53
CA THR A 48 -0.50 -1.71 7.29
C THR A 48 -0.20 -2.62 8.47
N ARG A 49 0.20 -2.06 9.63
CA ARG A 49 0.51 -2.84 10.82
C ARG A 49 -0.79 -3.35 11.45
N ILE A 50 -0.98 -4.67 11.37
CA ILE A 50 -2.05 -5.35 12.09
C ILE A 50 -1.52 -5.69 13.49
N ASP A 51 -1.98 -4.96 14.50
CA ASP A 51 -1.64 -5.24 15.89
C ASP A 51 -2.35 -6.52 16.34
N GLY A 52 -1.58 -7.53 16.78
CA GLY A 52 -2.10 -8.81 17.24
C GLY A 52 -1.85 -9.03 18.73
N ASP A 53 -2.86 -9.50 19.47
CA ASP A 53 -2.69 -10.00 20.84
C ASP A 53 -2.24 -11.47 20.81
N GLY A 54 -1.05 -11.75 21.35
CA GLY A 54 -0.51 -13.11 21.43
C GLY A 54 -1.42 -14.09 22.16
N ARG A 55 -2.26 -13.64 23.11
CA ARG A 55 -3.25 -14.49 23.79
C ARG A 55 -4.38 -14.89 22.85
N VAL A 56 -4.81 -14.00 21.97
CA VAL A 56 -5.84 -14.28 20.95
C VAL A 56 -5.28 -15.24 19.92
N VAL A 57 -4.04 -15.05 19.48
CA VAL A 57 -3.34 -15.96 18.55
C VAL A 57 -3.21 -17.35 19.16
N ALA A 58 -2.75 -17.46 20.42
CA ALA A 58 -2.63 -18.75 21.11
C ALA A 58 -3.97 -19.48 21.25
N ARG A 59 -5.05 -18.74 21.56
CA ARG A 59 -6.41 -19.32 21.61
C ARG A 59 -6.87 -19.81 20.24
N ALA A 60 -6.60 -19.07 19.17
CA ALA A 60 -6.92 -19.50 17.81
C ALA A 60 -6.14 -20.77 17.44
N GLN A 61 -4.84 -20.82 17.74
CA GLN A 61 -3.99 -21.99 17.52
C GLN A 61 -4.51 -23.22 18.26
N GLN A 62 -4.89 -23.08 19.54
CA GLN A 62 -5.48 -24.18 20.32
C GLN A 62 -6.81 -24.66 19.74
N ARG A 63 -7.66 -23.74 19.28
CA ARG A 63 -8.97 -24.06 18.70
C ARG A 63 -8.86 -24.87 17.41
N TYR A 64 -7.81 -24.62 16.63
CA TYR A 64 -7.56 -25.31 15.36
C TYR A 64 -6.44 -26.35 15.44
N ALA A 65 -5.93 -26.65 16.63
CA ALA A 65 -4.94 -27.70 16.81
C ALA A 65 -5.56 -29.05 16.41
N PRO A 66 -4.88 -29.85 15.57
CA PRO A 66 -5.37 -31.18 15.25
C PRO A 66 -5.46 -32.03 16.52
N THR A 67 -6.50 -32.85 16.63
CA THR A 67 -6.61 -33.86 17.70
C THR A 67 -5.33 -34.68 17.73
N ALA A 68 -4.67 -34.76 18.89
CA ALA A 68 -3.47 -35.56 19.06
C ALA A 68 -3.75 -37.00 18.60
N VAL A 69 -3.05 -37.43 17.55
CA VAL A 69 -3.08 -38.84 17.13
C VAL A 69 -2.26 -39.61 18.15
N ILE A 70 -2.92 -40.48 18.90
CA ILE A 70 -2.24 -41.43 19.78
C ILE A 70 -1.46 -42.38 18.88
N VAL A 71 -0.14 -42.20 18.79
CA VAL A 71 0.74 -43.19 18.17
C VAL A 71 0.91 -44.32 19.19
N PRO A 72 0.50 -45.56 18.89
CA PRO A 72 0.64 -46.66 19.84
C PRO A 72 2.12 -46.86 20.18
N ALA A 73 2.42 -46.88 21.48
CA ALA A 73 3.75 -47.20 21.98
C ALA A 73 4.15 -48.60 21.48
N ALA A 74 5.34 -48.70 20.88
CA ALA A 74 5.87 -49.98 20.44
C ALA A 74 5.91 -50.95 21.62
N VAL A 75 5.26 -52.10 21.46
CA VAL A 75 5.25 -53.19 22.44
C VAL A 75 6.68 -53.71 22.59
N ALA A 76 7.26 -53.57 23.79
CA ALA A 76 8.55 -54.18 24.10
C ALA A 76 8.43 -55.71 24.02
N PRO A 77 9.42 -56.43 23.44
CA PRO A 77 9.35 -57.88 23.35
C PRO A 77 9.40 -58.51 24.74
N ALA A 78 8.58 -59.55 24.94
CA ALA A 78 8.45 -60.27 26.20
C ALA A 78 9.80 -60.85 26.65
N ALA A 79 10.22 -60.52 27.86
CA ALA A 79 11.40 -61.12 28.48
C ALA A 79 11.09 -62.59 28.81
N THR A 80 11.89 -63.50 28.25
CA THR A 80 11.86 -64.93 28.59
C THR A 80 12.37 -65.11 30.01
N GLU A 81 11.48 -65.61 30.89
CA GLU A 81 11.78 -66.00 32.25
C GLU A 81 12.63 -67.29 32.26
N THR A 82 13.88 -67.19 32.67
CA THR A 82 14.73 -68.35 32.99
C THR A 82 14.51 -68.76 34.44
N THR A 83 13.79 -69.87 34.62
CA THR A 83 13.65 -70.63 35.87
C THR A 83 14.99 -71.24 36.31
N ASN A 84 15.30 -71.11 37.60
CA ASN A 84 16.27 -71.95 38.33
C ASN A 84 15.52 -72.93 39.22
#